data_AF-A0A0R0ATI4-F1
#
_entry.id   AF-A0A0R0ATI4-F1
#
_cell.length_a   1.000
_cell.length_b   1.000
_cell.length_c   1.000
_cell.angle_alpha   90.00
_cell.angle_beta   90.00
_cell.angle_gamma   90.00
#
_symmetry.space_group_name_H-M   'P 1'
#
loop_
_entity.id
_entity.type
_entity.pdbx_description
1 polymer ?
#
loop_
_entity_poly.entity_id
_entity_poly.type
_entity_poly.pdbx_seq_one_letter_code
_entity_poly.pdbx_strand_id
1 'polypeptide(L)'
;MKLSIHVACSCLILALGAQRVHARQLHECIVVPQATVVTDMPAGLDEFEQRLWEANTGQRVRKGSDTLLLLRIFSESPGVIDSQHYIKITGSLKRYMPSEEAVPEVVDASLTSGGAGFAYKGDYWLSDSAEVELHRPHERDSRMEIKVTAAGWNSYRKEGRSFYLQFTCHLKDIPVEKLSAWQGGSGNLWRSFGPAR
;
A
#
# COMPACT_ATOMS: atom_id res chain seq x y z
N MET A 1 -4.14 -41.37 -65.05
CA MET A 1 -3.80 -41.80 -63.67
C MET A 1 -3.45 -40.54 -62.89
N LYS A 2 -4.37 -39.95 -62.12
CA LYS A 2 -4.60 -40.21 -60.68
C LYS A 2 -3.30 -40.32 -59.87
N LEU A 3 -2.94 -39.25 -59.15
CA LEU A 3 -2.84 -39.26 -57.68
C LEU A 3 -2.74 -37.82 -57.15
N SER A 4 -3.78 -37.38 -56.45
CA SER A 4 -3.77 -36.23 -55.55
C SER A 4 -3.09 -36.62 -54.25
N ILE A 5 -2.22 -35.77 -53.69
CA ILE A 5 -1.99 -35.73 -52.24
C ILE A 5 -1.89 -34.27 -51.82
N HIS A 6 -2.85 -33.90 -50.97
CA HIS A 6 -3.00 -32.62 -50.30
C HIS A 6 -1.75 -32.28 -49.46
N VAL A 7 -1.07 -31.18 -49.78
CA VAL A 7 -0.18 -30.53 -48.82
C VAL A 7 -1.07 -29.68 -47.91
N ALA A 8 -1.38 -30.25 -46.75
CA ALA A 8 -2.14 -29.59 -45.71
C ALA A 8 -1.41 -28.31 -45.27
N CYS A 9 -2.07 -27.18 -45.52
CA CYS A 9 -1.70 -25.86 -45.06
C CYS A 9 -1.73 -25.85 -43.52
N SER A 10 -0.59 -26.13 -42.89
CA SER A 10 -0.44 -26.08 -41.44
C SER A 10 -0.08 -24.66 -41.02
N CYS A 11 -1.03 -23.73 -41.17
CA CYS A 11 -1.01 -22.47 -40.44
C CYS A 11 -1.41 -22.76 -38.98
N LEU A 12 -0.48 -23.33 -38.21
CA LEU A 12 -0.55 -23.29 -36.76
C LEU A 12 -0.33 -21.83 -36.35
N ILE A 13 -1.43 -21.08 -36.27
CA ILE A 13 -1.48 -19.79 -35.59
C ILE A 13 -1.18 -20.09 -34.13
N LEU A 14 0.09 -19.91 -33.75
CA LEU A 14 0.52 -19.71 -32.37
C LEU A 14 -0.14 -18.41 -31.88
N ALA A 15 -1.42 -18.51 -31.50
CA ALA A 15 -2.03 -17.56 -30.59
C ALA A 15 -1.41 -17.80 -29.21
N LEU A 16 -0.15 -17.42 -29.06
CA LEU A 16 0.41 -17.06 -27.77
C LEU A 16 -0.45 -15.92 -27.27
N GLY A 17 -1.47 -16.27 -26.48
CA GLY A 17 -2.24 -15.33 -25.70
C GLY A 17 -1.25 -14.62 -24.79
N ALA A 18 -0.69 -13.51 -25.26
CA ALA A 18 -0.12 -12.50 -24.41
C ALA A 18 -1.28 -12.04 -23.53
N GLN A 19 -1.45 -12.67 -22.37
CA GLN A 19 -2.23 -12.08 -21.30
C GLN A 19 -1.59 -10.71 -21.09
N ARG A 20 -2.28 -9.66 -21.53
CA ARG A 20 -1.88 -8.30 -21.24
C ARG A 20 -1.87 -8.19 -19.72
N VAL A 21 -0.69 -8.32 -19.12
CA VAL A 21 -0.49 -7.96 -17.73
C VAL A 21 -0.74 -6.46 -17.70
N HIS A 22 -1.89 -6.06 -17.17
CA HIS A 22 -2.21 -4.65 -17.03
C HIS A 22 -1.46 -4.14 -15.82
N ALA A 23 -0.70 -3.04 -15.98
CA ALA A 23 -0.19 -2.30 -14.84
C ALA A 23 -1.39 -1.93 -13.95
N ARG A 24 -1.42 -2.40 -12.71
CA ARG A 24 -2.53 -2.15 -11.80
C ARG A 24 -2.03 -1.26 -10.68
N GLN A 25 -2.65 -0.09 -10.53
CA GLN A 25 -2.52 0.71 -9.32
C GLN A 25 -3.79 0.53 -8.49
N LEU A 26 -3.60 0.22 -7.22
CA LEU A 26 -4.64 0.04 -6.22
C LEU A 26 -4.46 1.07 -5.12
N HIS A 27 -5.55 1.72 -4.75
CA HIS A 27 -5.63 2.66 -3.63
C HIS A 27 -6.70 2.16 -2.67
N GLU A 28 -6.32 1.87 -1.43
CA GLU A 28 -7.26 1.62 -0.34
C GLU A 28 -7.16 2.75 0.68
N CYS A 29 -8.31 3.29 1.06
CA CYS A 29 -8.43 4.31 2.10
C CYS A 29 -9.38 3.79 3.16
N ILE A 30 -8.81 3.43 4.30
CA ILE A 30 -9.51 2.64 5.31
C ILE A 30 -9.51 3.43 6.60
N VAL A 31 -10.68 3.55 7.21
CA VAL A 31 -10.83 4.07 8.56
C VAL A 31 -10.95 2.88 9.50
N VAL A 32 -10.14 2.87 10.56
CA VAL A 32 -10.12 1.81 11.55
C VAL A 32 -10.46 2.40 12.92
N PRO A 33 -11.71 2.28 13.38
CA PRO A 33 -12.08 2.72 14.71
C PRO A 33 -11.51 1.77 15.78
N GLN A 34 -11.32 2.30 17.00
CA GLN A 34 -10.88 1.53 18.18
C GLN A 34 -9.55 0.79 17.94
N ALA A 35 -8.59 1.51 17.37
CA ALA A 35 -7.31 0.99 16.96
C ALA A 35 -6.15 1.80 17.51
N THR A 36 -4.95 1.20 17.52
CA THR A 36 -3.68 1.85 17.81
C THR A 36 -2.61 1.30 16.88
N VAL A 37 -1.63 2.13 16.54
CA VAL A 37 -0.41 1.66 15.89
C VAL A 37 0.42 0.91 16.93
N VAL A 38 1.00 -0.20 16.52
CA VAL A 38 1.89 -1.00 17.35
C VAL A 38 3.32 -0.84 16.86
N THR A 39 4.18 -0.39 17.75
CA THR A 39 5.62 -0.24 17.55
C THR A 39 6.41 -1.38 18.20
N ASP A 40 5.75 -2.50 18.55
CA ASP A 40 6.40 -3.67 19.17
C ASP A 40 7.60 -4.11 18.32
N MET A 41 8.77 -3.92 18.92
CA MET A 41 10.07 -4.20 18.34
C MET A 41 10.76 -5.24 19.21
N PRO A 42 11.34 -6.31 18.63
CA PRO A 42 12.14 -7.26 19.38
C PRO A 42 13.26 -6.54 20.14
N ALA A 43 13.49 -6.92 21.39
CA ALA A 43 14.59 -6.39 22.17
C ALA A 43 15.94 -6.84 21.60
N GLY A 44 16.96 -5.99 21.72
CA GLY A 44 18.33 -6.31 21.34
C GLY A 44 18.68 -6.15 19.86
N LEU A 45 17.78 -5.57 19.06
CA LEU A 45 18.07 -5.20 17.67
C LEU A 45 18.95 -3.93 17.61
N ASP A 46 19.95 -3.91 16.74
CA ASP A 46 20.70 -2.70 16.42
C ASP A 46 19.87 -1.70 15.58
N GLU A 47 20.30 -0.44 15.45
CA GLU A 47 19.53 0.60 14.74
C GLU A 47 19.17 0.21 13.30
N PHE A 48 20.02 -0.54 12.61
CA PHE A 48 19.74 -1.01 11.25
C PHE A 48 18.67 -2.10 11.27
N GLU A 49 18.78 -3.08 12.17
CA GLU A 49 17.81 -4.15 12.36
C GLU A 49 16.45 -3.62 12.82
N GLN A 50 16.41 -2.58 13.64
CA GLN A 50 15.20 -1.88 14.07
C GLN A 50 14.49 -1.24 12.87
N ARG A 51 15.21 -0.50 12.03
CA ARG A 51 14.65 0.11 10.81
C ARG A 51 14.19 -0.96 9.83
N LEU A 52 14.92 -2.07 9.72
CA LEU A 52 14.55 -3.22 8.90
C LEU A 52 13.29 -3.91 9.42
N TRP A 53 13.16 -4.00 10.74
CA TRP A 53 11.95 -4.48 11.38
C TRP A 53 10.76 -3.58 11.04
N GLU A 54 10.85 -2.28 11.32
CA GLU A 54 9.79 -1.29 11.07
C GLU A 54 9.33 -1.30 9.62
N ALA A 55 10.27 -1.36 8.67
CA ALA A 55 9.93 -1.41 7.27
C ALA A 55 9.26 -2.72 6.83
N ASN A 56 9.67 -3.85 7.41
CA ASN A 56 9.09 -5.16 7.09
C ASN A 56 7.73 -5.37 7.76
N THR A 57 7.58 -4.92 9.02
CA THR A 57 6.30 -5.00 9.72
C THR A 57 5.32 -3.95 9.21
N GLY A 58 5.84 -2.83 8.70
CA GLY A 58 5.08 -1.62 8.45
C GLY A 58 4.39 -1.11 9.72
N GLN A 59 3.39 -0.25 9.53
CA GLN A 59 2.51 0.24 10.60
C GLN A 59 1.49 -0.86 10.96
N ARG A 60 1.84 -1.72 11.93
CA ARG A 60 0.91 -2.72 12.47
C ARG A 60 -0.17 -2.02 13.26
N VAL A 61 -1.39 -2.56 13.18
CA VAL A 61 -2.57 -2.01 13.85
C VAL A 61 -3.17 -3.06 14.77
N ARG A 62 -3.47 -2.68 16.02
CA ARG A 62 -4.16 -3.52 17.01
C ARG A 62 -5.29 -2.76 17.67
N LYS A 63 -6.09 -3.47 18.45
CA LYS A 63 -7.19 -2.86 19.20
C LYS A 63 -6.64 -1.81 20.17
N GLY A 64 -7.26 -0.64 20.17
CA GLY A 64 -6.85 0.52 20.94
C GLY A 64 -8.00 1.50 21.13
N SER A 65 -7.68 2.75 21.44
CA SER A 65 -8.68 3.80 21.70
C SER A 65 -8.84 4.82 20.57
N ASP A 66 -7.90 4.89 19.63
CA ASP A 66 -7.92 5.88 18.56
C ASP A 66 -8.76 5.42 17.36
N THR A 67 -8.98 6.36 16.45
CA THR A 67 -9.45 6.06 15.09
C THR A 67 -8.28 6.32 14.15
N LEU A 68 -7.92 5.35 13.32
CA LEU A 68 -6.79 5.47 12.40
C LEU A 68 -7.27 5.61 10.96
N LEU A 69 -6.53 6.37 10.16
CA LEU A 69 -6.61 6.38 8.71
C LEU A 69 -5.45 5.57 8.15
N LEU A 70 -5.76 4.55 7.35
CA LEU A 70 -4.81 3.74 6.61
C LEU A 70 -4.93 4.03 5.12
N LEU A 71 -3.87 4.58 4.52
CA LEU A 71 -3.75 4.71 3.08
C LEU A 71 -2.80 3.63 2.58
N ARG A 72 -3.25 2.84 1.61
CA ARG A 72 -2.50 1.70 1.06
C ARG A 72 -2.48 1.82 -0.45
N ILE A 73 -1.29 2.06 -1.00
CA ILE A 73 -1.07 2.19 -2.43
C ILE A 73 -0.21 1.03 -2.88
N PHE A 74 -0.67 0.30 -3.87
CA PHE A 74 0.08 -0.78 -4.49
C PHE A 74 0.11 -0.57 -6.00
N SER A 75 1.28 -0.66 -6.60
CA SER A 75 1.48 -0.51 -8.04
C SER A 75 2.22 -1.73 -8.57
N GLU A 76 1.59 -2.45 -9.48
CA GLU A 76 2.22 -3.51 -10.26
C GLU A 76 2.65 -2.93 -11.62
N SER A 77 3.93 -3.07 -11.97
CA SER A 77 4.38 -2.90 -13.35
C SER A 77 4.38 -4.25 -14.08
N PRO A 78 3.93 -4.30 -15.35
CA PRO A 78 3.88 -5.54 -16.10
C PRO A 78 5.26 -6.00 -16.53
N GLY A 79 5.45 -7.33 -16.57
CA GLY A 79 6.63 -7.97 -17.17
C GLY A 79 7.80 -8.26 -16.21
N VAL A 80 7.75 -7.82 -14.94
CA VAL A 80 8.79 -8.14 -13.95
C VAL A 80 8.12 -8.40 -12.58
N ILE A 81 8.22 -9.63 -12.06
CA ILE A 81 7.67 -10.01 -10.73
C ILE A 81 8.19 -9.08 -9.63
N ASP A 82 9.42 -8.58 -9.80
CA ASP A 82 10.14 -7.67 -8.91
C ASP A 82 9.86 -6.17 -9.17
N SER A 83 8.84 -5.80 -9.95
CA SER A 83 8.49 -4.39 -10.22
C SER A 83 7.25 -3.90 -9.47
N GLN A 84 6.86 -4.64 -8.44
CA GLN A 84 5.76 -4.28 -7.55
C GLN A 84 6.26 -3.27 -6.51
N HIS A 85 5.53 -2.17 -6.34
CA HIS A 85 5.86 -1.12 -5.38
C HIS A 85 4.69 -0.87 -4.45
N TYR A 86 5.00 -0.53 -3.21
CA TYR A 86 4.01 -0.18 -2.20
C TYR A 86 4.31 1.16 -1.53
N ILE A 87 3.23 1.79 -1.06
CA ILE A 87 3.26 2.89 -0.10
C ILE A 87 2.19 2.62 0.95
N LYS A 88 2.57 2.69 2.22
CA LYS A 88 1.68 2.58 3.38
C LYS A 88 1.80 3.86 4.18
N ILE A 89 0.68 4.53 4.42
CA ILE A 89 0.60 5.69 5.30
C ILE A 89 -0.42 5.39 6.37
N THR A 90 -0.09 5.66 7.63
CA THR A 90 -1.00 5.47 8.75
C THR A 90 -0.90 6.69 9.64
N GLY A 91 -2.04 7.31 9.92
CA GLY A 91 -2.15 8.43 10.84
C GLY A 91 -3.39 8.33 11.70
N SER A 92 -3.43 9.13 12.76
CA SER A 92 -4.57 9.26 13.65
C SER A 92 -5.60 10.21 13.05
N LEU A 93 -6.85 9.77 12.98
CA LEU A 93 -7.96 10.53 12.45
C LEU A 93 -8.73 11.19 13.60
N LYS A 94 -8.67 12.51 13.69
CA LYS A 94 -9.36 13.29 14.74
C LYS A 94 -10.67 13.84 14.20
N ARG A 95 -11.67 13.92 15.08
CA ARG A 95 -13.03 14.43 14.79
C ARG A 95 -13.74 13.69 13.65
N TYR A 96 -13.41 12.41 13.46
CA TYR A 96 -14.11 11.59 12.48
C TYR A 96 -15.46 11.11 13.00
N MET A 97 -16.51 11.40 12.24
CA MET A 97 -17.86 10.88 12.48
C MET A 97 -18.39 10.33 11.15
N PRO A 98 -18.73 9.02 11.06
CA PRO A 98 -19.06 8.32 9.80
C PRO A 98 -20.24 8.86 8.96
N SER A 99 -20.90 9.92 9.40
CA SER A 99 -22.08 10.49 8.76
C SER A 99 -22.07 12.02 8.73
N GLU A 100 -21.02 12.67 9.23
CA GLU A 100 -20.95 14.13 9.27
C GLU A 100 -20.28 14.70 8.01
N GLU A 101 -20.73 15.89 7.61
CA GLU A 101 -20.12 16.64 6.52
C GLU A 101 -18.75 17.23 6.91
N ALA A 102 -18.36 17.19 8.18
CA ALA A 102 -17.05 17.67 8.60
C ALA A 102 -15.93 16.84 7.94
N VAL A 103 -14.92 17.53 7.40
CA VAL A 103 -13.70 16.88 6.92
C VAL A 103 -12.82 16.59 8.14
N PRO A 104 -12.49 15.31 8.41
CA PRO A 104 -11.67 14.96 9.57
C PRO A 104 -10.22 15.41 9.37
N GLU A 105 -9.52 15.57 10.48
CA GLU A 105 -8.10 15.93 10.50
C GLU A 105 -7.24 14.68 10.68
N VAL A 106 -6.10 14.63 9.98
CA VAL A 106 -5.13 13.55 10.10
C VAL A 106 -3.88 14.09 10.81
N VAL A 107 -3.50 13.44 11.91
CA VAL A 107 -2.32 13.80 12.72
C VAL A 107 -1.42 12.58 12.94
N ASP A 108 -0.18 12.82 13.33
CA ASP A 108 0.81 11.77 13.67
C ASP A 108 0.96 10.71 12.56
N ALA A 109 0.90 11.14 11.30
CA ALA A 109 0.97 10.21 10.18
C ALA A 109 2.42 9.86 9.87
N SER A 110 2.66 8.57 9.63
CA SER A 110 3.95 8.05 9.16
C SER A 110 3.79 7.43 7.77
N LEU A 111 4.90 7.29 7.05
CA LEU A 111 4.96 6.70 5.71
C LEU A 111 6.04 5.62 5.63
N THR A 112 5.70 4.52 4.96
CA THR A 112 6.65 3.50 4.49
C THR A 112 6.44 3.26 3.01
N SER A 113 7.52 3.25 2.22
CA SER A 113 7.48 2.91 0.78
C SER A 113 8.62 1.99 0.40
N GLY A 114 8.38 1.02 -0.46
CA GLY A 114 9.41 0.11 -0.94
C GLY A 114 8.96 -0.81 -2.08
N GLY A 115 9.87 -1.67 -2.52
CA GLY A 115 9.59 -2.74 -3.48
C GLY A 115 9.00 -3.97 -2.78
N ALA A 116 8.00 -4.59 -3.40
CA ALA A 116 7.45 -5.88 -2.99
C ALA A 116 8.27 -6.99 -3.68
N GLY A 117 9.36 -7.42 -3.05
CA GLY A 117 10.22 -8.48 -3.57
C GLY A 117 11.40 -8.78 -2.64
N PHE A 118 11.90 -10.02 -2.67
CA PHE A 118 13.01 -10.44 -1.80
C PHE A 118 14.31 -9.68 -2.10
N ALA A 119 14.53 -9.29 -3.36
CA ALA A 119 15.71 -8.55 -3.80
C ALA A 119 15.80 -7.12 -3.22
N TYR A 120 14.70 -6.55 -2.75
CA TYR A 120 14.63 -5.18 -2.22
C TYR A 120 14.52 -5.14 -0.69
N LYS A 121 14.80 -6.25 0.00
CA LYS A 121 14.83 -6.28 1.46
C LYS A 121 15.92 -5.32 1.96
N GLY A 122 15.52 -4.30 2.70
CA GLY A 122 16.43 -3.22 3.13
C GLY A 122 16.29 -1.92 2.35
N ASP A 123 15.72 -1.97 1.14
CA ASP A 123 15.60 -0.84 0.24
C ASP A 123 14.20 -0.20 0.34
N TYR A 124 13.99 0.54 1.41
CA TYR A 124 12.74 1.20 1.71
C TYR A 124 12.96 2.62 2.22
N TRP A 125 11.90 3.42 2.11
CA TRP A 125 11.82 4.78 2.57
C TRP A 125 10.90 4.84 3.77
N LEU A 126 11.38 5.44 4.86
CA LEU A 126 10.63 5.66 6.08
C LEU A 126 10.50 7.14 6.37
N SER A 127 9.32 7.56 6.83
CA SER A 127 9.07 8.89 7.37
C SER A 127 8.18 8.75 8.59
N ASP A 128 8.59 9.32 9.71
CA ASP A 128 7.79 9.45 10.94
C ASP A 128 6.85 10.67 10.89
N SER A 129 7.00 11.53 9.88
CA SER A 129 6.24 12.76 9.70
C SER A 129 5.76 12.91 8.26
N ALA A 130 4.54 12.45 8.00
CA ALA A 130 3.79 12.70 6.77
C ALA A 130 2.67 13.70 7.04
N GLU A 131 2.56 14.73 6.20
CA GLU A 131 1.42 15.64 6.17
C GLU A 131 0.35 15.03 5.26
N VAL A 132 -0.86 14.87 5.78
CA VAL A 132 -1.98 14.29 5.04
C VAL A 132 -3.15 15.27 5.09
N GLU A 133 -3.50 15.81 3.93
CA GLU A 133 -4.67 16.66 3.78
C GLU A 133 -5.81 15.86 3.15
N LEU A 134 -7.00 16.02 3.73
CA LEU A 134 -8.24 15.51 3.19
C LEU A 134 -9.07 16.67 2.68
N HIS A 135 -9.60 16.54 1.47
CA HIS A 135 -10.48 17.53 0.85
C HIS A 135 -11.70 16.81 0.28
N ARG A 136 -12.89 17.38 0.45
CA ARG A 136 -14.08 16.89 -0.25
C ARG A 136 -14.26 17.70 -1.54
N PRO A 137 -14.08 17.13 -2.74
CA PRO A 137 -14.10 17.89 -3.99
C PRO A 137 -15.44 18.58 -4.25
N HIS A 138 -16.54 17.92 -3.88
CA HIS A 138 -17.91 18.43 -3.97
C HIS A 138 -18.74 17.87 -2.81
N GLU A 139 -19.70 18.64 -2.29
CA GLU A 139 -20.56 18.25 -1.15
C GLU A 139 -21.26 16.89 -1.34
N ARG A 140 -21.54 16.50 -2.59
CA ARG A 140 -22.19 15.23 -2.94
C ARG A 140 -21.25 14.11 -3.39
N ASP A 141 -19.94 14.37 -3.51
CA ASP A 141 -18.98 13.30 -3.82
C ASP A 141 -18.65 12.54 -2.53
N SER A 142 -18.87 11.23 -2.55
CA SER A 142 -18.55 10.34 -1.44
C SER A 142 -17.07 9.93 -1.42
N ARG A 143 -16.26 10.41 -2.37
CA ARG A 143 -14.80 10.27 -2.38
C ARG A 143 -14.16 11.50 -1.75
N MET A 144 -13.10 11.24 -1.01
CA MET A 144 -12.19 12.29 -0.55
C MET A 144 -11.03 12.40 -1.54
N GLU A 145 -10.65 13.62 -1.88
CA GLU A 145 -9.31 13.91 -2.39
C GLU A 145 -8.33 13.87 -1.23
N ILE A 146 -7.23 13.16 -1.44
CA ILE A 146 -6.17 12.97 -0.47
C ILE A 146 -4.89 13.50 -1.07
N LYS A 147 -4.24 14.41 -0.34
CA LYS A 147 -2.90 14.91 -0.65
C LYS A 147 -1.96 14.49 0.47
N VAL A 148 -0.79 13.99 0.09
CA VAL A 148 0.24 13.56 1.04
C VAL A 148 1.57 14.16 0.66
N THR A 149 2.22 14.79 1.63
CA THR A 149 3.58 15.28 1.54
C THR A 149 4.41 14.62 2.63
N ALA A 150 5.54 14.03 2.28
CA ALA A 150 6.45 13.46 3.27
C ALA A 150 7.91 13.54 2.80
N ALA A 151 8.84 13.62 3.76
CA ALA A 151 10.26 13.45 3.52
C ALA A 151 10.69 12.07 4.07
N GLY A 152 11.03 11.16 3.17
CA GLY A 152 11.45 9.80 3.53
C GLY A 152 12.97 9.68 3.53
N TRP A 153 13.49 8.86 4.45
CA TRP A 153 14.89 8.47 4.53
C TRP A 153 15.06 6.98 4.20
N ASN A 154 16.08 6.65 3.41
CA ASN A 154 16.46 5.28 3.12
C ASN A 154 17.81 4.95 3.78
N SER A 155 17.78 4.06 4.78
CA SER A 155 18.96 3.71 5.56
C SER A 155 19.99 2.87 4.82
N TYR A 156 19.56 2.10 3.82
CA TYR A 156 20.45 1.28 2.99
C TYR A 156 21.21 2.15 1.99
N ARG A 157 20.49 3.03 1.29
CA ARG A 157 21.06 3.92 0.28
C ARG A 157 21.71 5.17 0.84
N LYS A 158 21.42 5.53 2.10
CA LYS A 158 21.88 6.75 2.78
C LYS A 158 21.45 8.04 2.05
N GLU A 159 20.22 8.05 1.53
CA GLU A 159 19.64 9.19 0.83
C GLU A 159 18.25 9.55 1.37
N GLY A 160 17.87 10.80 1.15
CA GLY A 160 16.52 11.33 1.41
C GLY A 160 15.74 11.50 0.11
N ARG A 161 14.42 11.33 0.17
CA ARG A 161 13.50 11.51 -0.97
C ARG A 161 12.20 12.14 -0.52
N SER A 162 11.70 13.10 -1.28
CA SER A 162 10.37 13.67 -1.09
C SER A 162 9.30 12.82 -1.76
N PHE A 163 8.16 12.67 -1.09
CA PHE A 163 6.96 12.02 -1.57
C PHE A 163 5.85 13.06 -1.71
N TYR A 164 5.24 13.12 -2.90
CA TYR A 164 4.08 13.94 -3.20
C TYR A 164 3.03 13.04 -3.85
N LEU A 165 1.94 12.79 -3.15
CA LEU A 165 0.86 11.91 -3.62
C LEU A 165 -0.44 12.70 -3.65
N GLN A 166 -1.20 12.53 -4.73
CA GLN A 166 -2.54 13.09 -4.86
C GLN A 166 -3.43 12.07 -5.55
N PHE A 167 -4.52 11.66 -4.88
CA PHE A 167 -5.47 10.70 -5.42
C PHE A 167 -6.84 10.84 -4.75
N THR A 168 -7.87 10.22 -5.33
CA THR A 168 -9.22 10.20 -4.76
C THR A 168 -9.61 8.78 -4.38
N CYS A 169 -10.34 8.64 -3.26
CA CYS A 169 -10.83 7.34 -2.80
C CYS A 169 -12.01 7.48 -1.84
N HIS A 170 -12.78 6.40 -1.69
CA HIS A 170 -13.78 6.29 -0.64
C HIS A 170 -13.11 5.89 0.66
N LEU A 171 -13.42 6.61 1.74
CA LEU A 171 -13.08 6.16 3.09
C LEU A 171 -13.98 4.97 3.44
N LYS A 172 -13.37 3.83 3.76
CA LYS A 172 -14.08 2.61 4.11
C LYS A 172 -13.81 2.23 5.56
N ASP A 173 -14.85 2.17 6.38
CA ASP A 173 -14.74 1.65 7.74
C ASP A 173 -14.47 0.14 7.73
N ILE A 174 -13.37 -0.27 8.37
CA ILE A 174 -13.03 -1.67 8.58
C ILE A 174 -12.63 -1.84 10.04
N PRO A 175 -13.30 -2.73 10.81
CA PRO A 175 -12.90 -3.00 12.19
C PRO A 175 -11.54 -3.71 12.23
N VAL A 176 -10.78 -3.48 13.30
CA VAL A 176 -9.39 -3.94 13.43
C VAL A 176 -9.23 -5.45 13.24
N GLU A 177 -10.21 -6.26 13.65
CA GLU A 177 -10.18 -7.72 13.54
C GLU A 177 -10.31 -8.23 12.09
N LYS A 178 -10.77 -7.38 11.17
CA LYS A 178 -10.95 -7.71 9.75
C LYS A 178 -9.81 -7.20 8.86
N LEU A 179 -8.82 -6.52 9.43
CA LEU A 179 -7.66 -6.05 8.67
C LEU A 179 -6.83 -7.23 8.18
N SER A 180 -6.53 -7.21 6.88
CA SER A 180 -5.52 -8.12 6.31
C SER A 180 -4.11 -7.76 6.81
N ALA A 181 -3.16 -8.69 6.67
CA ALA A 181 -1.76 -8.41 6.97
C ALA A 181 -1.20 -7.23 6.14
N TRP A 182 -1.62 -7.09 4.88
CA TRP A 182 -1.28 -5.94 4.03
C TRP A 182 -1.69 -4.60 4.65
N GLN A 183 -2.90 -4.57 5.24
CA GLN A 183 -3.48 -3.40 5.88
C GLN A 183 -2.91 -3.13 7.29
N GLY A 184 -2.10 -4.05 7.85
CA GLY A 184 -1.50 -3.93 9.18
C GLY A 184 -2.13 -4.84 10.25
N GLY A 185 -3.07 -5.70 9.85
CA GLY A 185 -3.74 -6.66 10.73
C GLY A 185 -2.83 -7.81 11.20
N SER A 186 -3.44 -8.89 11.66
CA SER A 186 -2.73 -10.11 12.03
C SER A 186 -2.40 -10.96 10.80
N GLY A 187 -1.27 -11.65 10.80
CA GLY A 187 -0.84 -12.54 9.72
C GLY A 187 0.64 -12.43 9.39
N ASN A 188 1.06 -13.07 8.31
CA ASN A 188 2.45 -13.09 7.88
C ASN A 188 2.79 -11.83 7.06
N LEU A 189 3.25 -10.79 7.74
CA LEU A 189 3.63 -9.51 7.12
C LEU A 189 4.71 -9.67 6.04
N TRP A 190 5.61 -10.65 6.18
CA TRP A 190 6.64 -10.97 5.17
C TRP A 190 6.07 -11.40 3.82
N ARG A 191 4.82 -11.89 3.79
CA ARG A 191 4.14 -12.31 2.56
C ARG A 191 3.09 -11.30 2.10
N SER A 192 3.00 -10.14 2.74
CA SER A 192 1.89 -9.20 2.55
C SER A 192 2.37 -7.76 2.29
N PHE A 193 3.18 -7.63 1.23
CA PHE A 193 3.59 -6.36 0.63
C PHE A 193 2.59 -5.80 -0.39
N GLY A 194 1.49 -6.51 -0.64
CA GLY A 194 0.39 -6.09 -1.49
C GLY A 194 -0.91 -6.77 -1.06
N PRO A 195 -2.06 -6.37 -1.62
CA PRO A 195 -3.34 -6.96 -1.31
C PRO A 195 -3.37 -8.46 -1.66
N ALA A 196 -4.12 -9.25 -0.89
CA ALA A 196 -4.38 -10.64 -1.26
C ALA A 196 -5.17 -10.67 -2.58
N ARG A 197 -4.75 -11.52 -3.52
CA ARG A 197 -5.47 -11.75 -4.79
C ARG A 197 -6.76 -12.52 -4.56
#